data_AF-A0A7L3QWU2-F1
#
_entry.id   AF-A0A7L3QWU2-F1
#
_cell.length_a   1.000
_cell.length_b   1.000
_cell.length_c   1.000
_cell.angle_alpha   90.00
_cell.angle_beta   90.00
_cell.angle_gamma   90.00
#
_symmetry.space_group_name_H-M   'P 1'
#
loop_
_entity.id
_entity.type
_entity.pdbx_description
1 polymer ?
#
loop_
_entity_poly.entity_id
_entity_poly.type
_entity_poly.pdbx_seq_one_letter_code
_entity_poly.pdbx_strand_id
1 'polypeptide(L)'
;MKTSNALLFILVLLYINASTEWPTHTVCKEDNLEIYYKSCDPQQDFALSIDHCSDIATHTFNIRAAMVLRHSLKELYVKLDMIVNGKTILTYSETLCGPGHSKLIFCGKKKGGNL
;
A
#
# COMPACT_ATOMS: atom_id res chain seq x y z
N MET A 1 5.79 46.94 -8.64
CA MET A 1 6.88 46.05 -8.17
C MET A 1 6.59 45.25 -6.89
N LYS A 2 5.37 45.25 -6.31
CA LYS A 2 5.05 44.49 -5.06
C LYS A 2 4.28 43.18 -5.27
N THR A 3 3.54 43.05 -6.37
CA THR A 3 2.68 41.89 -6.66
C THR A 3 3.45 40.66 -7.14
N SER A 4 4.60 40.85 -7.80
CA SER A 4 5.44 39.76 -8.32
C SER A 4 6.00 38.87 -7.20
N ASN A 5 6.49 39.48 -6.11
CA ASN A 5 7.09 38.73 -5.00
C ASN A 5 6.05 37.93 -4.20
N ALA A 6 4.82 38.45 -4.08
CA ALA A 6 3.73 37.73 -3.41
C ALA A 6 3.30 36.51 -4.24
N LEU A 7 3.19 36.66 -5.57
CA LEU A 7 2.85 35.56 -6.47
C LEU A 7 3.93 34.45 -6.44
N LEU A 8 5.21 34.86 -6.44
CA LEU A 8 6.34 33.94 -6.34
C LEU A 8 6.32 33.17 -5.00
N PHE A 9 6.01 33.86 -3.89
CA PHE A 9 5.90 33.26 -2.57
C PHE A 9 4.75 32.24 -2.50
N ILE A 10 3.59 32.57 -3.09
CA ILE A 10 2.45 31.65 -3.17
C ILE A 10 2.80 30.42 -4.00
N LEU A 11 3.49 30.60 -5.13
CA LEU A 11 3.93 29.49 -6.00
C LEU A 11 4.91 28.56 -5.28
N VAL A 12 5.87 29.13 -4.53
CA VAL A 12 6.84 28.37 -3.73
C VAL A 12 6.15 27.63 -2.58
N LEU A 13 5.21 28.26 -1.87
CA LEU A 13 4.43 27.61 -0.81
C LEU A 13 3.54 26.48 -1.34
N LEU A 14 2.96 26.62 -2.53
CA LEU A 14 2.21 25.56 -3.20
C LEU A 14 3.12 24.40 -3.63
N TYR A 15 4.36 24.70 -4.06
CA TYR A 15 5.32 23.69 -4.47
C TYR A 15 5.87 22.88 -3.29
N ILE A 16 6.05 23.49 -2.11
CA ILE A 16 6.56 22.82 -0.90
C ILE A 16 5.50 21.89 -0.28
N ASN A 17 4.20 22.20 -0.43
CA ASN A 17 3.12 21.39 0.12
C ASN A 17 2.69 20.20 -0.76
N ALA A 18 3.28 20.06 -1.95
CA ALA A 18 3.12 18.86 -2.76
C ALA A 18 4.04 17.76 -2.21
N SER A 19 3.72 17.23 -1.03
CA SER A 19 4.31 15.98 -0.55
C SER A 19 4.08 14.91 -1.62
N THR A 20 5.17 14.43 -2.22
CA THR A 20 5.15 13.34 -3.21
C THR A 20 5.02 11.97 -2.54
N GLU A 21 4.93 11.92 -1.21
CA GLU A 21 4.83 10.68 -0.44
C GLU A 21 3.41 10.48 0.08
N TRP A 22 2.94 9.22 -0.03
CA TRP A 22 1.70 8.78 0.57
C TRP A 22 1.75 8.85 2.11
N PRO A 23 0.60 9.07 2.77
CA PRO A 23 0.55 9.06 4.23
C PRO A 23 0.85 7.67 4.80
N THR A 24 1.34 7.66 6.05
CA THR A 24 1.39 6.44 6.85
C THR A 24 0.03 6.23 7.51
N HIS A 25 -0.57 5.06 7.30
CA HIS A 25 -1.85 4.66 7.87
C HIS A 25 -1.65 3.78 9.10
N THR A 26 -2.51 3.97 10.10
CA THR A 26 -2.59 3.08 11.27
C THR A 26 -3.55 1.94 10.97
N VAL A 27 -3.06 0.70 11.05
CA VAL A 27 -3.89 -0.52 10.98
C VAL A 27 -4.30 -0.95 12.39
N CYS A 28 -3.33 -1.00 13.30
CA CYS A 28 -3.51 -1.39 14.69
C CYS A 28 -2.75 -0.43 15.59
N LYS A 29 -3.37 -0.08 16.73
CA LYS A 29 -2.72 0.65 17.82
C LYS A 29 -3.35 0.24 19.14
N GLU A 30 -2.86 -0.87 19.67
CA GLU A 30 -3.26 -1.47 20.95
C GLU A 30 -2.06 -1.49 21.90
N ASP A 31 -2.28 -1.74 23.19
CA ASP A 31 -1.25 -1.61 24.25
C ASP A 31 0.07 -2.34 23.96
N ASN A 32 0.01 -3.49 23.27
CA ASN A 32 1.18 -4.33 22.97
C ASN A 32 1.40 -4.55 21.45
N LEU A 33 0.64 -3.89 20.59
CA LEU A 33 0.68 -4.13 19.15
C LEU A 33 0.38 -2.85 18.36
N GLU A 34 1.37 -2.41 17.61
CA GLU A 34 1.23 -1.31 16.67
C GLU A 34 1.61 -1.75 15.26
N ILE A 35 0.73 -1.49 14.30
CA ILE A 35 0.94 -1.84 12.90
C ILE A 35 0.55 -0.65 12.03
N TYR A 36 1.47 -0.29 11.14
CA TYR A 36 1.33 0.82 10.22
C TYR A 36 1.70 0.36 8.81
N TYR A 37 1.13 0.99 7.78
CA TYR A 37 1.59 0.82 6.40
C TYR A 37 1.70 2.16 5.69
N LYS A 38 2.59 2.22 4.69
CA LYS A 38 2.71 3.33 3.74
C LYS A 38 2.88 2.73 2.36
N SER A 39 2.08 3.15 1.38
CA SER A 39 2.25 2.70 0.01
C SER A 39 3.62 3.11 -0.53
N CYS A 40 4.32 2.18 -1.15
CA CYS A 40 5.57 2.41 -1.88
C CYS A 40 5.37 2.52 -3.39
N ASP A 41 4.13 2.40 -3.89
CA ASP A 41 3.80 2.69 -5.29
C ASP A 41 3.69 4.21 -5.47
N PRO A 42 4.56 4.84 -6.28
CA PRO A 42 4.50 6.29 -6.50
C PRO A 42 3.20 6.74 -7.20
N GLN A 43 2.43 5.84 -7.81
CA GLN A 43 1.23 6.19 -8.56
C GLN A 43 -0.03 6.28 -7.70
N GLN A 44 -0.12 5.54 -6.59
CA GLN A 44 -1.32 5.51 -5.76
C GLN A 44 -1.11 4.94 -4.36
N ASP A 45 -1.99 5.38 -3.47
CA ASP A 45 -2.23 4.72 -2.20
C ASP A 45 -3.25 3.58 -2.34
N PHE A 46 -3.43 2.81 -1.26
CA PHE A 46 -4.45 1.79 -1.15
C PHE A 46 -5.03 1.75 0.26
N ALA A 47 -6.22 1.16 0.41
CA ALA A 47 -6.83 0.93 1.71
C ALA A 47 -6.51 -0.48 2.20
N LEU A 48 -6.08 -0.62 3.45
CA LEU A 48 -5.86 -1.90 4.13
C LEU A 48 -6.32 -1.80 5.59
N SER A 49 -7.04 -2.81 6.05
CA SER A 49 -7.43 -2.99 7.45
C SER A 49 -7.41 -4.47 7.83
N ILE A 50 -7.28 -4.73 9.12
CA ILE A 50 -7.35 -6.06 9.74
C ILE A 50 -8.57 -6.05 10.65
N ASP A 51 -9.43 -7.08 10.55
CA ASP A 51 -10.70 -7.09 11.28
C ASP A 51 -10.49 -7.08 12.81
N HIS A 52 -9.54 -7.88 13.29
CA HIS A 52 -9.15 -7.96 14.70
C HIS A 52 -7.62 -8.00 14.84
N CYS A 53 -7.04 -7.00 15.50
CA CYS A 53 -5.58 -6.87 15.61
C CYS A 53 -4.93 -8.00 16.41
N SER A 54 -5.63 -8.55 17.41
CA SER A 54 -5.15 -9.69 18.21
C SER A 54 -4.90 -10.97 17.39
N ASP A 55 -5.62 -11.16 16.28
CA ASP A 55 -5.56 -12.39 15.48
C ASP A 55 -4.27 -12.52 14.67
N ILE A 56 -3.44 -11.48 14.65
CA ILE A 56 -2.14 -11.52 13.96
C ILE A 56 -1.21 -12.56 14.59
N ALA A 57 -1.37 -12.82 15.89
CA ALA A 57 -0.64 -13.87 16.58
C ALA A 57 -1.08 -15.31 16.17
N THR A 58 -2.23 -15.48 15.51
CA THR A 58 -2.78 -16.79 15.16
C THR A 58 -2.38 -17.29 13.77
N HIS A 59 -1.41 -16.65 13.11
CA HIS A 59 -0.91 -16.93 11.74
C HIS A 59 -1.91 -16.75 10.59
N THR A 60 -3.21 -16.90 10.84
CA THR A 60 -4.30 -16.63 9.90
C THR A 60 -5.21 -15.58 10.51
N PHE A 61 -5.49 -14.52 9.76
CA PHE A 61 -6.35 -13.40 10.17
C PHE A 61 -7.06 -12.82 8.94
N ASN A 62 -8.20 -12.17 9.17
CA ASN A 62 -8.99 -11.58 8.10
C ASN A 62 -8.56 -10.14 7.82
N ILE A 63 -8.47 -9.79 6.54
CA ILE A 63 -8.13 -8.46 6.07
C ILE A 63 -9.20 -7.91 5.14
N ARG A 64 -9.29 -6.59 5.06
CA ARG A 64 -10.01 -5.88 4.00
C ARG A 64 -9.04 -4.96 3.29
N ALA A 65 -8.93 -5.13 1.98
CA ALA A 65 -8.08 -4.32 1.14
C ALA A 65 -8.88 -3.78 -0.05
N ALA A 66 -8.61 -2.55 -0.46
CA ALA A 66 -9.20 -1.95 -1.65
C ALA A 66 -8.19 -1.07 -2.39
N MET A 67 -8.19 -1.16 -3.72
CA MET A 67 -7.33 -0.34 -4.57
C MET A 67 -7.87 -0.22 -6.00
N VAL A 68 -7.45 0.84 -6.71
CA VAL A 68 -7.66 0.93 -8.17
C VAL A 68 -6.58 0.13 -8.88
N LEU A 69 -6.95 -0.70 -9.85
CA LEU A 69 -5.98 -1.49 -10.60
C LEU A 69 -5.26 -0.66 -11.66
N ARG A 70 -3.97 -0.37 -11.47
CA ARG A 70 -3.13 0.27 -12.49
C ARG A 70 -2.65 -0.70 -13.59
N HIS A 71 -2.72 -1.99 -13.31
CA HIS A 71 -2.35 -3.08 -14.22
C HIS A 71 -3.43 -4.17 -14.20
N SER A 72 -3.50 -4.96 -15.27
CA SER A 72 -4.39 -6.13 -15.31
C SER A 72 -3.84 -7.27 -14.46
N LEU A 73 -4.70 -7.97 -13.72
CA LEU A 73 -4.36 -9.13 -12.91
C LEU A 73 -4.41 -10.44 -13.69
N LYS A 74 -3.91 -10.46 -14.94
CA LYS A 74 -3.79 -11.72 -15.71
C LYS A 74 -2.84 -12.67 -15.01
N GLU A 75 -1.74 -12.12 -14.50
CA GLU A 75 -0.77 -12.79 -13.64
C GLU A 75 -0.52 -11.87 -12.45
N LEU A 76 -0.39 -12.47 -11.26
CA LEU A 76 -0.17 -11.73 -10.02
C LEU A 76 0.75 -12.57 -9.14
N TYR A 77 1.83 -11.94 -8.70
CA TYR A 77 2.86 -12.54 -7.85
C TYR A 77 3.00 -11.66 -6.61
N VAL A 78 3.12 -12.28 -5.44
CA VAL A 78 3.43 -11.59 -4.20
C VAL A 78 4.86 -11.92 -3.79
N LYS A 79 5.60 -10.89 -3.37
CA LYS A 79 6.90 -11.01 -2.72
C LYS A 79 6.83 -10.28 -1.38
N LEU A 80 7.17 -10.97 -0.31
CA LEU A 80 7.20 -10.44 1.05
C LEU A 80 8.63 -10.54 1.58
N ASP A 81 9.18 -9.41 2.03
CA ASP A 81 10.49 -9.33 2.66
C ASP A 81 10.30 -8.93 4.13
N MET A 82 10.77 -9.75 5.07
CA MET A 82 10.82 -9.41 6.49
C MET A 82 12.16 -8.77 6.81
N ILE A 83 12.12 -7.53 7.29
CA ILE A 83 13.30 -6.72 7.57
C ILE A 83 13.38 -6.48 9.08
N VAL A 84 14.49 -6.90 9.70
CA VAL A 84 14.79 -6.64 11.11
C VAL A 84 16.16 -5.99 11.19
N ASN A 85 16.27 -4.88 11.93
CA ASN A 85 17.51 -4.09 12.04
C ASN A 85 18.12 -3.71 10.68
N GLY A 86 17.27 -3.35 9.72
CA GLY A 86 17.68 -2.91 8.38
C GLY A 86 18.17 -4.03 7.45
N LYS A 87 18.10 -5.30 7.87
CA LYS A 87 18.50 -6.46 7.04
C LYS A 87 17.29 -7.33 6.73
N THR A 88 17.18 -7.79 5.49
CA THR A 88 16.19 -8.80 5.11
C THR A 88 16.59 -10.14 5.70
N ILE A 89 15.76 -10.68 6.60
CA ILE A 89 16.00 -11.96 7.28
C ILE A 89 15.20 -13.12 6.67
N LEU A 90 14.11 -12.80 5.97
CA LEU A 90 13.27 -13.78 5.28
C LEU A 90 12.68 -13.15 4.02
N THR A 91 12.69 -13.90 2.92
CA THR A 91 11.99 -13.55 1.69
C THR A 91 11.04 -14.69 1.33
N TYR A 92 9.78 -14.36 1.09
CA TYR A 92 8.74 -15.27 0.62
C TYR A 92 8.21 -14.79 -0.71
N SER A 93 7.97 -15.71 -1.64
CA SER A 93 7.41 -15.41 -2.96
C SER A 93 6.34 -16.44 -3.32
N GLU A 94 5.23 -15.98 -3.88
CA GLU A 94 4.12 -16.85 -4.27
C GLU A 94 3.37 -16.32 -5.51
N THR A 95 2.95 -17.24 -6.38
CA THR A 95 2.04 -16.93 -7.48
C THR A 95 0.60 -16.98 -7.00
N LEU A 96 -0.11 -15.86 -7.11
CA LEU A 96 -1.52 -15.72 -6.73
C LEU A 96 -2.45 -15.91 -7.94
N CYS A 97 -2.07 -15.37 -9.09
CA CYS A 97 -2.75 -15.56 -10.37
C CYS A 97 -1.75 -15.98 -11.45
N GLY A 98 -2.06 -17.00 -12.22
CA GLY A 98 -1.26 -17.50 -13.34
C GLY A 98 -2.04 -18.43 -14.26
N PRO A 99 -1.45 -18.87 -15.40
CA PRO A 99 -2.11 -19.77 -16.34
C PRO A 99 -2.48 -21.10 -15.66
N GLY A 100 -3.77 -21.44 -15.62
CA GLY A 100 -4.26 -22.66 -14.97
C GLY A 100 -4.18 -22.66 -13.43
N HIS A 101 -3.80 -21.55 -12.81
CA HIS A 101 -3.61 -21.44 -11.35
C HIS A 101 -4.13 -20.09 -10.84
N SER A 102 -5.30 -20.08 -10.22
CA SER A 102 -5.91 -18.87 -9.64
C SER A 102 -6.30 -19.12 -8.19
N LYS A 103 -5.54 -18.54 -7.25
CA LYS A 103 -5.82 -18.62 -5.81
C LYS A 103 -6.88 -17.62 -5.36
N LEU A 104 -7.13 -16.58 -6.16
CA LEU A 104 -7.99 -15.46 -5.81
C LEU A 104 -9.10 -15.31 -6.83
N ILE A 105 -10.33 -15.07 -6.36
CA ILE A 105 -11.51 -14.93 -7.22
C ILE A 105 -11.44 -13.73 -8.18
N PHE A 106 -10.60 -12.74 -7.87
CA PHE A 106 -10.42 -11.53 -8.68
C PHE A 106 -9.28 -11.63 -9.70
N CYS A 107 -8.65 -12.79 -9.87
CA CYS A 107 -7.72 -13.02 -10.98
C CYS A 107 -8.41 -12.71 -12.33
N GLY A 108 -7.69 -12.07 -13.24
CA GLY A 108 -8.19 -11.66 -14.56
C GLY A 108 -8.86 -10.27 -14.62
N LYS A 109 -9.09 -9.59 -13.48
CA LYS A 109 -9.56 -8.19 -13.47
C LYS A 109 -8.67 -7.29 -14.34
N LYS A 110 -9.28 -6.37 -15.08
CA LYS A 110 -8.60 -5.47 -16.02
C LYS A 110 -8.11 -4.20 -15.32
N LYS A 111 -7.16 -3.53 -15.97
CA LYS A 111 -6.70 -2.18 -15.59
C LYS A 111 -7.90 -1.22 -15.51
N GLY A 112 -7.91 -0.36 -14.50
CA GLY A 112 -8.99 0.57 -14.18
C GLY A 112 -10.11 -0.04 -13.34
N GLY A 113 -10.13 -1.36 -13.12
CA GLY A 113 -11.07 -1.98 -12.20
C GLY A 113 -10.76 -1.64 -10.74
N ASN A 114 -11.77 -1.72 -9.87
CA ASN A 114 -11.59 -1.61 -8.43
C ASN A 114 -11.46 -3.01 -7.83
N LEU A 115 -10.50 -3.16 -6.92
CA LEU A 115 -10.33 -4.34 -6.08
C LEU A 115 -11.00 -4.11 -4.74
#